data_AF-L7ULR7-F1
#
_entry.id   AF-L7ULR7-F1
#
_cell.length_a   1.000
_cell.length_b   1.000
_cell.length_c   1.000
_cell.angle_alpha   90.00
_cell.angle_beta   90.00
_cell.angle_gamma   90.00
#
_symmetry.space_group_name_H-M   'P 1'
#
loop_
_entity.id
_entity.type
_entity.pdbx_description
1 polymer ?
#
loop_
_entity_poly.entity_id
_entity_poly.type
_entity_poly.pdbx_seq_one_letter_code
_entity_poly.pdbx_strand_id
1 'polypeptide(L)'
;MRRSLLAAVVVLLSALALTSTFDVSAGSGEDEGRGPPRAPRTASAEPRDEGDEGPVVVTCPLGLSQASYMPGLSERSKAVTVAGATTLSNCVTIPASEVKSASLPLESSLHSDFSCADLLTPRTVRQVVRWNTGETSTLVFSESRELAQGALTVFTLTGTVESGAFARATAIWTVTYLNSDIEKGCASPGGLIWLSGPSTLELIRTVT
;
A
#
# COMPACT_ATOMS: atom_id res chain seq x y z
N MET A 1 26.47 29.71 -3.80
CA MET A 1 27.70 29.16 -3.20
C MET A 1 27.83 27.71 -3.65
N ARG A 2 28.97 27.36 -4.23
CA ARG A 2 29.29 26.02 -4.78
C ARG A 2 29.57 24.99 -3.69
N ARG A 3 29.16 23.74 -3.95
CA ARG A 3 29.71 22.41 -3.54
C ARG A 3 28.70 21.37 -4.07
N SER A 4 28.98 20.15 -4.53
CA SER A 4 30.09 19.44 -5.15
C SER A 4 29.62 17.98 -5.29
N LEU A 5 29.94 17.32 -6.42
CA LEU A 5 30.19 15.86 -6.59
C LEU A 5 29.05 14.82 -6.52
N LEU A 6 28.74 14.23 -7.69
CA LEU A 6 28.85 12.79 -8.06
C LEU A 6 28.52 11.70 -7.00
N ALA A 7 27.51 10.87 -7.29
CA ALA A 7 27.46 9.41 -7.05
C ALA A 7 26.17 8.84 -7.71
N ALA A 8 26.28 8.03 -8.77
CA ALA A 8 26.26 6.55 -8.77
C ALA A 8 24.81 5.97 -8.74
N VAL A 9 24.27 5.47 -9.87
CA VAL A 9 24.43 4.11 -10.45
C VAL A 9 23.63 3.04 -9.70
N VAL A 10 22.63 2.49 -10.41
CA VAL A 10 22.18 1.09 -10.50
C VAL A 10 22.44 0.17 -9.30
N VAL A 11 21.37 -0.39 -8.70
CA VAL A 11 21.38 -1.71 -8.04
C VAL A 11 20.00 -2.36 -8.31
N LEU A 12 19.82 -3.20 -9.34
CA LEU A 12 20.13 -4.64 -9.52
C LEU A 12 19.30 -5.61 -8.66
N LEU A 13 18.60 -6.50 -9.39
CA LEU A 13 17.98 -7.75 -8.94
C LEU A 13 18.92 -8.59 -8.09
N SER A 14 18.38 -9.32 -7.12
CA SER A 14 18.93 -10.60 -6.65
C SER A 14 17.85 -11.43 -5.96
N ALA A 15 17.52 -12.55 -6.59
CA ALA A 15 16.82 -13.69 -6.01
C ALA A 15 17.73 -14.40 -5.01
N LEU A 16 17.16 -14.90 -3.92
CA LEU A 16 17.77 -15.95 -3.10
C LEU A 16 16.70 -17.01 -2.79
N ALA A 17 16.83 -18.13 -3.48
CA ALA A 17 16.22 -19.40 -3.12
C ALA A 17 16.86 -19.90 -1.81
N LEU A 18 16.03 -20.39 -0.89
CA LEU A 18 16.45 -21.24 0.22
C LEU A 18 15.59 -22.49 0.21
N THR A 19 16.20 -23.55 -0.29
CA THR A 19 15.78 -24.94 -0.13
C THR A 19 15.91 -25.35 1.33
N SER A 20 14.85 -25.95 1.89
CA SER A 20 14.91 -26.67 3.16
C SER A 20 14.11 -27.96 3.04
N THR A 21 14.81 -29.03 2.71
CA THR A 21 14.38 -30.42 2.88
C THR A 21 14.32 -30.74 4.38
N PHE A 22 13.19 -31.22 4.88
CA PHE A 22 13.15 -31.98 6.13
C PHE A 22 12.66 -33.40 5.86
N ASP A 23 13.60 -34.32 6.05
CA ASP A 23 13.46 -35.76 6.00
C ASP A 23 12.78 -36.29 7.27
N VAL A 24 12.15 -37.45 7.07
CA VAL A 24 11.39 -38.25 8.02
C VAL A 24 12.29 -38.82 9.12
N SER A 25 11.76 -38.91 10.35
CA SER A 25 12.27 -39.86 11.34
C SER A 25 11.13 -40.61 12.02
N ALA A 26 11.13 -41.92 11.79
CA ALA A 26 10.21 -42.89 12.36
C ALA A 26 10.66 -43.31 13.77
N GLY A 27 9.72 -43.30 14.72
CA GLY A 27 9.89 -43.87 16.05
C GLY A 27 8.99 -45.10 16.22
N SER A 28 9.62 -46.26 16.41
CA SER A 28 9.03 -47.56 16.70
C SER A 28 8.46 -47.66 18.12
N GLY A 29 7.29 -48.29 18.25
CA GLY A 29 6.76 -48.78 19.53
C GLY A 29 5.78 -49.92 19.30
N GLU A 30 6.18 -51.13 19.67
CA GLU A 30 5.33 -52.32 19.77
C GLU A 30 4.50 -52.26 21.07
N ASP A 31 3.21 -52.58 21.00
CA ASP A 31 2.51 -53.27 22.09
C ASP A 31 1.26 -54.01 21.57
N GLU A 32 1.06 -55.23 22.07
CA GLU A 32 0.15 -56.26 21.57
C GLU A 32 -1.01 -56.45 22.56
N GLY A 33 -2.29 -56.29 22.15
CA GLY A 33 -3.39 -56.47 23.10
C GLY A 33 -4.84 -56.22 22.65
N ARG A 34 -5.41 -57.18 21.91
CA ARG A 34 -6.81 -57.71 21.99
C ARG A 34 -8.04 -56.77 22.13
N GLY A 35 -8.83 -56.70 21.05
CA GLY A 35 -10.30 -56.49 21.04
C GLY A 35 -10.79 -55.40 20.06
N PRO A 36 -11.78 -55.63 19.17
CA PRO A 36 -12.25 -54.60 18.24
C PRO A 36 -13.41 -53.82 18.85
N PRO A 37 -13.30 -52.49 18.97
CA PRO A 37 -14.48 -51.68 18.71
C PRO A 37 -14.18 -50.34 18.01
N ARG A 38 -14.98 -50.08 16.97
CA ARG A 38 -15.25 -48.79 16.30
C ARG A 38 -14.04 -48.01 15.79
N ALA A 39 -13.96 -47.96 14.46
CA ALA A 39 -13.20 -46.94 13.73
C ALA A 39 -13.49 -45.54 14.33
N PRO A 40 -12.45 -44.80 14.77
CA PRO A 40 -12.59 -43.37 14.96
C PRO A 40 -12.93 -42.78 13.60
N ARG A 41 -14.02 -42.03 13.50
CA ARG A 41 -14.20 -41.09 12.38
C ARG A 41 -13.06 -40.10 12.50
N THR A 42 -11.99 -40.33 11.74
CA THR A 42 -11.02 -39.30 11.41
C THR A 42 -11.85 -38.18 10.82
N ALA A 43 -12.05 -37.12 11.60
CA ALA A 43 -12.39 -35.83 11.03
C ALA A 43 -11.19 -35.49 10.15
N SER A 44 -11.32 -35.76 8.85
CA SER A 44 -10.50 -35.13 7.83
C SER A 44 -10.70 -33.63 8.03
N ALA A 45 -9.80 -33.01 8.79
CA ALA A 45 -9.49 -31.61 8.55
C ALA A 45 -8.91 -31.61 7.14
N GLU A 46 -9.76 -31.27 6.16
CA GLU A 46 -9.26 -30.90 4.85
C GLU A 46 -8.18 -29.84 5.06
N PRO A 47 -7.00 -29.99 4.44
CA PRO A 47 -6.06 -28.91 4.36
C PRO A 47 -6.83 -27.71 3.82
N ARG A 48 -6.86 -26.60 4.58
CA ARG A 48 -7.25 -25.33 3.99
C ARG A 48 -6.25 -25.09 2.89
N ASP A 49 -6.71 -25.18 1.66
CA ASP A 49 -5.98 -24.79 0.48
C ASP A 49 -5.52 -23.35 0.74
N GLU A 50 -4.27 -23.19 1.17
CA GLU A 50 -3.54 -21.95 0.96
C GLU A 50 -3.31 -21.92 -0.55
N GLY A 51 -4.37 -21.61 -1.28
CA GLY A 51 -4.33 -21.49 -2.72
C GLY A 51 -3.18 -20.57 -3.06
N ASP A 52 -2.19 -21.14 -3.76
CA ASP A 52 -1.06 -20.41 -4.29
C ASP A 52 -1.62 -19.42 -5.31
N GLU A 53 -2.00 -18.24 -4.83
CA GLU A 53 -2.48 -17.18 -5.68
C GLU A 53 -1.28 -16.70 -6.49
N GLY A 54 -1.26 -17.08 -7.77
CA GLY A 54 -0.19 -16.78 -8.71
C GLY A 54 0.15 -15.29 -8.83
N PRO A 55 1.13 -14.95 -9.69
CA PRO A 55 1.65 -13.60 -9.75
C PRO A 55 0.55 -12.63 -10.20
N VAL A 56 0.46 -11.49 -9.53
CA VAL A 56 -0.50 -10.42 -9.85
C VAL A 56 0.27 -9.14 -10.05
N VAL A 57 -0.01 -8.46 -11.16
CA VAL A 57 0.40 -7.07 -11.37
C VAL A 57 -0.85 -6.26 -11.70
N VAL A 58 -1.09 -5.18 -10.96
CA VAL A 58 -2.06 -4.14 -11.29
C VAL A 58 -1.30 -2.84 -11.46
N THR A 59 -1.49 -2.12 -12.56
CA THR A 59 -0.87 -0.82 -12.79
C THR A 59 -1.95 0.16 -13.22
N CYS A 60 -2.18 1.20 -12.43
CA CYS A 60 -3.04 2.34 -12.76
C CYS A 60 -2.14 3.56 -12.98
N PRO A 61 -1.74 3.86 -14.23
CA PRO A 61 -0.74 4.88 -14.53
C PRO A 61 -1.30 6.30 -14.52
N LEU A 62 -2.62 6.47 -14.52
CA LEU A 62 -3.28 7.77 -14.53
C LEU A 62 -4.19 7.89 -13.31
N GLY A 63 -4.10 9.02 -12.64
CA GLY A 63 -4.92 9.30 -11.48
C GLY A 63 -4.80 10.74 -11.00
N LEU A 64 -5.75 11.14 -10.16
CA LEU A 64 -5.82 12.45 -9.54
C LEU A 64 -6.12 12.25 -8.06
N SER A 65 -5.21 12.73 -7.21
CA SER A 65 -5.39 12.76 -5.76
C SER A 65 -5.72 14.18 -5.30
N GLN A 66 -6.68 14.29 -4.40
CA GLN A 66 -7.17 15.56 -3.87
C GLN A 66 -7.34 15.45 -2.35
N ALA A 67 -6.90 16.49 -1.64
CA ALA A 67 -7.03 16.59 -0.19
C ALA A 67 -7.47 18.00 0.22
N SER A 68 -8.30 18.07 1.24
CA SER A 68 -8.82 19.29 1.85
C SER A 68 -8.51 19.34 3.33
N TYR A 69 -8.31 20.54 3.85
CA TYR A 69 -7.90 20.79 5.23
C TYR A 69 -8.75 21.90 5.84
N MET A 70 -9.43 21.61 6.95
CA MET A 70 -10.30 22.57 7.63
C MET A 70 -10.13 22.54 9.16
N PRO A 71 -9.67 23.62 9.79
CA PRO A 71 -9.07 24.82 9.19
C PRO A 71 -7.80 24.50 8.36
N GLY A 72 -7.41 25.37 7.43
CA GLY A 72 -6.25 25.15 6.56
C GLY A 72 -4.95 24.93 7.33
N LEU A 73 -4.05 24.09 6.84
CA LEU A 73 -2.78 23.77 7.51
C LEU A 73 -1.88 25.00 7.62
N SER A 74 -1.12 25.08 8.71
CA SER A 74 -0.16 26.15 8.96
C SER A 74 1.13 25.59 9.54
N GLU A 75 2.15 26.43 9.65
CA GLU A 75 3.42 26.08 10.32
C GLU A 75 3.25 25.65 11.79
N ARG A 76 2.21 26.15 12.45
CA ARG A 76 1.84 25.72 13.81
C ARG A 76 0.81 24.62 13.75
N SER A 77 1.04 23.56 14.51
CA SER A 77 0.10 22.47 14.67
C SER A 77 -1.20 22.92 15.34
N LYS A 78 -2.31 22.35 14.87
CA LYS A 78 -3.65 22.58 15.40
C LYS A 78 -4.57 21.42 15.03
N ALA A 79 -5.79 21.46 15.58
CA ALA A 79 -6.85 20.57 15.17
C ALA A 79 -7.26 20.87 13.72
N VAL A 80 -7.14 19.88 12.83
CA VAL A 80 -7.49 19.97 11.40
C VAL A 80 -8.29 18.74 10.99
N THR A 81 -9.40 18.99 10.30
CA THR A 81 -10.16 17.95 9.60
C THR A 81 -9.56 17.76 8.22
N VAL A 82 -9.22 16.52 7.89
CA VAL A 82 -8.68 16.11 6.59
C VAL A 82 -9.71 15.25 5.88
N ALA A 83 -9.99 15.56 4.61
CA ALA A 83 -10.86 14.76 3.76
C ALA A 83 -10.39 14.84 2.32
N GLY A 84 -10.74 13.86 1.49
CA GLY A 84 -10.30 13.87 0.10
C GLY A 84 -10.73 12.64 -0.68
N ALA A 85 -10.13 12.48 -1.85
CA ALA A 85 -10.29 11.28 -2.66
C ALA A 85 -9.16 11.16 -3.67
N THR A 86 -8.91 9.94 -4.09
CA THR A 86 -8.09 9.65 -5.28
C THR A 86 -8.92 8.88 -6.28
N THR A 87 -8.87 9.28 -7.55
CA THR A 87 -9.42 8.49 -8.66
C THR A 87 -8.29 8.00 -9.54
N LEU A 88 -8.40 6.77 -10.01
CA LEU A 88 -7.41 6.07 -10.83
C LEU A 88 -8.11 5.54 -12.09
N SER A 89 -7.44 5.62 -13.23
CA SER A 89 -7.93 5.17 -14.52
C SER A 89 -6.84 4.48 -15.33
N ASN A 90 -7.25 3.90 -16.47
CA ASN A 90 -6.38 3.15 -17.38
C ASN A 90 -5.64 2.01 -16.68
N CYS A 91 -6.27 1.40 -15.68
CA CYS A 91 -5.70 0.28 -14.95
C CYS A 91 -5.55 -0.93 -15.89
N VAL A 92 -4.37 -1.53 -15.87
CA VAL A 92 -4.04 -2.78 -16.56
C VAL A 92 -3.66 -3.83 -15.54
N THR A 93 -3.95 -5.10 -15.86
CA THR A 93 -3.72 -6.22 -14.95
C THR A 93 -3.03 -7.39 -15.66
N ILE A 94 -2.19 -8.11 -14.91
CA ILE A 94 -1.55 -9.36 -15.32
C ILE A 94 -1.74 -10.38 -14.18
N PRO A 95 -2.40 -11.52 -14.41
CA PRO A 95 -3.16 -11.86 -15.62
C PRO A 95 -4.29 -10.85 -15.88
N ALA A 96 -4.77 -10.79 -17.11
CA ALA A 96 -5.79 -9.82 -17.51
C ALA A 96 -7.10 -10.03 -16.71
N SER A 97 -7.69 -8.92 -16.25
CA SER A 97 -8.98 -8.86 -15.56
C SER A 97 -9.82 -7.68 -16.06
N GLU A 98 -11.06 -7.59 -15.55
CA GLU A 98 -12.01 -6.51 -15.82
C GLU A 98 -11.72 -5.21 -15.05
N VAL A 99 -10.65 -5.17 -14.23
CA VAL A 99 -10.22 -3.94 -13.58
C VAL A 99 -9.69 -2.94 -14.62
N LYS A 100 -10.27 -1.74 -14.64
CA LYS A 100 -9.95 -0.60 -15.53
C LYS A 100 -9.82 0.73 -14.79
N SER A 101 -10.44 0.86 -13.62
CA SER A 101 -10.38 2.07 -12.79
C SER A 101 -10.61 1.75 -11.32
N ALA A 102 -10.24 2.70 -10.47
CA ALA A 102 -10.43 2.58 -9.03
C ALA A 102 -10.69 3.95 -8.38
N SER A 103 -11.25 3.92 -7.18
CA SER A 103 -11.41 5.10 -6.32
C SER A 103 -10.98 4.79 -4.89
N LEU A 104 -10.29 5.74 -4.26
CA LEU A 104 -9.83 5.68 -2.89
C LEU A 104 -10.42 6.89 -2.15
N PRO A 105 -11.61 6.78 -1.54
CA PRO A 105 -12.15 7.85 -0.73
C PRO A 105 -11.32 8.02 0.55
N LEU A 106 -10.96 9.26 0.87
CA LEU A 106 -10.40 9.62 2.16
C LEU A 106 -11.52 10.21 3.01
N GLU A 107 -12.07 9.35 3.87
CA GLU A 107 -13.11 9.74 4.82
C GLU A 107 -12.62 10.86 5.73
N SER A 108 -13.54 11.77 6.07
CA SER A 108 -13.24 12.91 6.93
C SER A 108 -12.73 12.45 8.30
N SER A 109 -11.55 12.92 8.70
CA SER A 109 -10.93 12.56 9.98
C SER A 109 -10.31 13.78 10.65
N LEU A 110 -10.45 13.86 11.98
CA LEU A 110 -9.90 14.94 12.79
C LEU A 110 -8.51 14.56 13.29
N HIS A 111 -7.52 15.39 12.99
CA HIS A 111 -6.17 15.29 13.52
C HIS A 111 -5.97 16.43 14.52
N SER A 112 -5.72 16.12 15.80
CA SER A 112 -5.65 17.13 16.87
C SER A 112 -4.36 17.96 16.87
N ASP A 113 -3.29 17.43 16.27
CA ASP A 113 -1.95 18.01 16.24
C ASP A 113 -1.36 17.85 14.83
N PHE A 114 -1.82 18.70 13.90
CA PHE A 114 -1.46 18.60 12.48
C PHE A 114 -1.09 19.97 11.90
N SER A 115 0.02 19.99 11.15
CA SER A 115 0.68 21.16 10.60
C SER A 115 1.17 20.91 9.17
N CYS A 116 1.73 21.92 8.54
CA CYS A 116 2.40 21.77 7.25
C CYS A 116 3.64 20.85 7.30
N ALA A 117 4.36 20.81 8.43
CA ALA A 117 5.48 19.90 8.60
C ALA A 117 5.03 18.44 8.66
N ASP A 118 3.82 18.18 9.18
CA ASP A 118 3.26 16.83 9.25
C ASP A 118 2.89 16.26 7.88
N LEU A 119 2.58 17.12 6.90
CA LEU A 119 2.32 16.71 5.52
C LEU A 119 3.55 16.04 4.87
N LEU A 120 4.75 16.46 5.30
CA LEU A 120 6.04 15.96 4.83
C LEU A 120 6.57 14.79 5.68
N THR A 121 5.90 14.49 6.79
CA THR A 121 6.37 13.50 7.74
C THR A 121 5.79 12.12 7.41
N PRO A 122 6.64 11.08 7.33
CA PRO A 122 6.15 9.72 7.08
C PRO A 122 5.16 9.22 8.12
N ARG A 123 4.05 8.64 7.67
CA ARG A 123 2.99 8.08 8.53
C ARG A 123 2.41 6.82 7.92
N THR A 124 1.96 5.90 8.78
CA THR A 124 1.18 4.75 8.33
C THR A 124 -0.20 5.20 7.86
N VAL A 125 -0.59 4.77 6.67
CA VAL A 125 -1.88 5.13 6.07
C VAL A 125 -2.63 3.86 5.70
N ARG A 126 -3.89 3.75 6.15
CA ARG A 126 -4.82 2.70 5.71
C ARG A 126 -5.82 3.29 4.73
N GLN A 127 -6.01 2.67 3.57
CA GLN A 127 -6.93 3.13 2.53
C GLN A 127 -7.76 1.97 1.99
N VAL A 128 -9.04 2.24 1.70
CA VAL A 128 -9.89 1.29 0.99
C VAL A 128 -9.96 1.71 -0.47
N VAL A 129 -9.54 0.82 -1.36
CA VAL A 129 -9.69 0.94 -2.80
C VAL A 129 -11.01 0.29 -3.20
N ARG A 130 -11.80 1.00 -4.00
CA ARG A 130 -13.01 0.47 -4.66
C ARG A 130 -12.73 0.35 -6.15
N TRP A 131 -12.72 -0.88 -6.66
CA TRP A 131 -12.49 -1.16 -8.07
C TRP A 131 -13.78 -0.98 -8.88
N ASN A 132 -13.67 -0.75 -10.19
CA ASN A 132 -14.84 -0.70 -11.08
C ASN A 132 -15.61 -2.03 -11.16
N THR A 133 -15.02 -3.14 -10.74
CA THR A 133 -15.66 -4.46 -10.67
C THR A 133 -16.63 -4.58 -9.48
N GLY A 134 -16.63 -3.61 -8.56
CA GLY A 134 -17.40 -3.64 -7.31
C GLY A 134 -16.64 -4.30 -6.15
N GLU A 135 -15.52 -4.96 -6.43
CA GLU A 135 -14.62 -5.49 -5.40
C GLU A 135 -13.88 -4.36 -4.67
N THR A 136 -13.33 -4.69 -3.51
CA THR A 136 -12.52 -3.75 -2.72
C THR A 136 -11.20 -4.36 -2.31
N SER A 137 -10.20 -3.51 -2.08
CA SER A 137 -8.93 -3.86 -1.46
C SER A 137 -8.68 -2.92 -0.29
N THR A 138 -8.16 -3.44 0.81
CA THR A 138 -7.67 -2.59 1.91
C THR A 138 -6.15 -2.54 1.86
N LEU A 139 -5.60 -1.35 1.63
CA LEU A 139 -4.16 -1.10 1.60
C LEU A 139 -3.69 -0.57 2.94
N VAL A 140 -2.54 -1.06 3.40
CA VAL A 140 -1.82 -0.53 4.57
C VAL A 140 -0.42 -0.14 4.13
N PHE A 141 -0.17 1.16 4.08
CA PHE A 141 1.13 1.75 3.76
C PHE A 141 1.91 1.98 5.04
N SER A 142 3.06 1.32 5.18
CA SER A 142 3.94 1.39 6.35
C SER A 142 5.17 2.25 6.12
N GLU A 143 5.54 2.46 4.87
CA GLU A 143 6.66 3.32 4.47
C GLU A 143 6.14 4.45 3.59
N SER A 144 6.67 5.65 3.78
CA SER A 144 6.48 6.73 2.84
C SER A 144 7.77 7.50 2.66
N ARG A 145 8.09 7.82 1.42
CA ARG A 145 9.25 8.63 1.05
C ARG A 145 8.78 9.90 0.38
N GLU A 146 9.34 11.01 0.82
CA GLU A 146 9.24 12.29 0.15
C GLU A 146 10.51 12.49 -0.68
N LEU A 147 10.37 12.87 -1.94
CA LEU A 147 11.48 13.27 -2.78
C LEU A 147 11.18 14.60 -3.47
N ALA A 148 11.97 15.62 -3.14
CA ALA A 148 11.97 16.87 -3.87
C ALA A 148 12.66 16.69 -5.24
N GLN A 149 11.93 16.93 -6.32
CA GLN A 149 12.38 16.81 -7.71
C GLN A 149 12.18 18.15 -8.44
N GLY A 150 13.11 19.08 -8.23
CA GLY A 150 13.01 20.42 -8.80
C GLY A 150 11.80 21.17 -8.24
N ALA A 151 10.79 21.41 -9.07
CA ALA A 151 9.56 22.13 -8.68
C ALA A 151 8.46 21.21 -8.11
N LEU A 152 8.72 19.91 -8.00
CA LEU A 152 7.77 18.89 -7.59
C LEU A 152 8.19 18.22 -6.29
N THR A 153 7.20 17.89 -5.45
CA THR A 153 7.37 16.98 -4.32
C THR A 153 6.63 15.70 -4.65
N VAL A 154 7.37 14.59 -4.65
CA VAL A 154 6.83 13.26 -4.93
C VAL A 154 6.74 12.47 -3.62
N PHE A 155 5.53 12.04 -3.28
CA PHE A 155 5.26 11.13 -2.18
C PHE A 155 5.10 9.72 -2.74
N THR A 156 5.93 8.80 -2.30
CA THR A 156 5.81 7.37 -2.61
C THR A 156 5.48 6.62 -1.33
N LEU A 157 4.29 6.05 -1.25
CA LEU A 157 3.83 5.21 -0.16
C LEU A 157 3.98 3.74 -0.56
N THR A 158 4.65 2.95 0.27
CA THR A 158 4.85 1.51 0.07
C THR A 158 4.18 0.75 1.21
N GLY A 159 3.49 -0.33 0.85
CA GLY A 159 2.67 -1.09 1.76
C GLY A 159 2.27 -2.45 1.21
N THR A 160 1.20 -2.98 1.78
CA THR A 160 0.59 -4.25 1.34
C THR A 160 -0.91 -4.13 1.22
N VAL A 161 -1.51 -5.00 0.40
CA VAL A 161 -2.95 -5.24 0.40
C VAL A 161 -3.26 -6.17 1.57
N GLU A 162 -3.83 -5.64 2.65
CA GLU A 162 -4.19 -6.41 3.84
C GLU A 162 -5.35 -7.39 3.58
N SER A 163 -6.36 -6.98 2.82
CA SER A 163 -7.55 -7.81 2.55
C SER A 163 -8.28 -7.40 1.27
N GLY A 164 -9.07 -8.32 0.71
CA GLY A 164 -9.91 -8.08 -0.48
C GLY A 164 -9.24 -8.54 -1.78
N ALA A 165 -9.64 -7.94 -2.90
CA ALA A 165 -9.02 -8.23 -4.19
C ALA A 165 -7.52 -7.97 -4.12
N PHE A 166 -6.71 -8.83 -4.75
CA PHE A 166 -5.26 -8.72 -4.76
C PHE A 166 -4.58 -8.75 -3.37
N ALA A 167 -5.20 -9.38 -2.35
CA ALA A 167 -4.66 -9.51 -0.99
C ALA A 167 -3.20 -10.00 -0.94
N ARG A 168 -2.37 -9.57 -0.01
CA ARG A 168 -0.93 -9.91 0.06
C ARG A 168 -0.06 -9.33 -1.08
N ALA A 169 -0.63 -8.64 -2.08
CA ALA A 169 0.21 -7.89 -3.02
C ALA A 169 0.92 -6.72 -2.30
N THR A 170 2.14 -6.41 -2.71
CA THR A 170 2.81 -5.16 -2.35
C THR A 170 2.10 -4.01 -3.06
N ALA A 171 1.82 -2.93 -2.34
CA ALA A 171 1.18 -1.74 -2.88
C ALA A 171 2.16 -0.58 -2.92
N ILE A 172 2.29 0.07 -4.08
CA ILE A 172 3.08 1.28 -4.29
C ILE A 172 2.14 2.36 -4.80
N TRP A 173 1.94 3.40 -4.01
CA TRP A 173 1.08 4.53 -4.35
C TRP A 173 1.93 5.81 -4.44
N THR A 174 1.93 6.45 -5.59
CA THR A 174 2.66 7.71 -5.80
C THR A 174 1.68 8.86 -5.98
N VAL A 175 1.98 9.99 -5.34
CA VAL A 175 1.27 11.26 -5.51
C VAL A 175 2.30 12.37 -5.67
N THR A 176 2.10 13.25 -6.65
CA THR A 176 3.01 14.36 -6.92
C THR A 176 2.29 15.69 -6.77
N TYR A 177 2.89 16.63 -6.04
CA TYR A 177 2.38 17.99 -5.90
C TYR A 177 3.39 19.02 -6.40
N LEU A 178 2.91 20.23 -6.70
CA LEU A 178 3.78 21.39 -6.93
C LEU A 178 4.28 21.93 -5.59
N ASN A 179 5.59 22.16 -5.48
CA ASN A 179 6.17 22.74 -4.25
C ASN A 179 5.52 24.08 -3.93
N SER A 180 5.25 24.88 -4.97
CA SER A 180 4.65 26.20 -4.81
C SER A 180 3.24 26.16 -4.21
N ASP A 181 2.49 25.08 -4.41
CA ASP A 181 1.13 24.97 -3.86
C ASP A 181 1.21 24.70 -2.35
N ILE A 182 2.13 23.84 -1.94
CA ILE A 182 2.42 23.56 -0.53
C ILE A 182 2.97 24.82 0.15
N GLU A 183 4.05 25.40 -0.38
CA GLU A 183 4.74 26.56 0.20
C GLU A 183 3.80 27.78 0.33
N LYS A 184 3.09 28.15 -0.75
CA LYS A 184 2.18 29.30 -0.72
C LYS A 184 0.97 29.05 0.16
N GLY A 185 0.45 27.82 0.17
CA GLY A 185 -0.67 27.45 1.04
C GLY A 185 -0.29 27.60 2.51
N CYS A 186 0.83 26.98 2.91
CA CYS A 186 1.33 26.99 4.28
C CYS A 186 1.71 28.38 4.79
N ALA A 187 2.24 29.24 3.92
CA ALA A 187 2.55 30.63 4.23
C ALA A 187 1.34 31.57 4.20
N SER A 188 0.19 31.13 3.68
CA SER A 188 -0.99 32.00 3.57
C SER A 188 -1.67 32.25 4.93
N PRO A 189 -2.31 33.41 5.15
CA PRO A 189 -3.03 33.68 6.40
C PRO A 189 -4.14 32.67 6.73
N GLY A 190 -4.76 32.08 5.70
CA GLY A 190 -5.80 31.05 5.84
C GLY A 190 -5.24 29.62 5.97
N GLY A 191 -3.95 29.43 5.75
CA GLY A 191 -3.31 28.13 5.66
C GLY A 191 -3.60 27.39 4.34
N LEU A 192 -2.94 26.26 4.17
CA LEU A 192 -3.16 25.35 3.04
C LEU A 192 -4.50 24.63 3.22
N ILE A 193 -5.49 25.00 2.43
CA ILE A 193 -6.86 24.44 2.52
C ILE A 193 -7.10 23.30 1.53
N TRP A 194 -6.25 23.16 0.52
CA TRP A 194 -6.45 22.20 -0.58
C TRP A 194 -5.13 21.83 -1.26
N LEU A 195 -4.99 20.56 -1.64
CA LEU A 195 -3.95 20.07 -2.55
C LEU A 195 -4.57 19.16 -3.61
N SER A 196 -4.01 19.20 -4.81
CA SER A 196 -4.38 18.32 -5.92
C SER A 196 -3.16 17.97 -6.75
N GLY A 197 -3.06 16.73 -7.18
CA GLY A 197 -1.88 16.26 -7.89
C GLY A 197 -2.09 14.95 -8.65
N PRO A 198 -1.31 14.67 -9.71
CA PRO A 198 -1.35 13.39 -10.38
C PRO A 198 -0.95 12.26 -9.43
N SER A 199 -1.51 11.08 -9.67
CA SER A 199 -1.29 9.91 -8.85
C SER A 199 -1.24 8.62 -9.67
N THR A 200 -0.45 7.64 -9.21
CA THR A 200 -0.34 6.30 -9.79
C THR A 200 -0.41 5.23 -8.71
N LEU A 201 -0.97 4.06 -9.03
CA LEU A 201 -1.01 2.91 -8.12
C LEU A 201 -0.47 1.67 -8.81
N GLU A 202 0.40 0.93 -8.13
CA GLU A 202 0.88 -0.38 -8.53
C GLU A 202 0.64 -1.40 -7.43
N LEU A 203 0.10 -2.57 -7.79
CA LEU A 203 0.01 -3.73 -6.91
C LEU A 203 0.82 -4.86 -7.52
N ILE A 204 1.77 -5.43 -6.77
CA ILE A 204 2.70 -6.44 -7.26
C ILE A 204 2.73 -7.60 -6.28
N ARG A 205 2.42 -8.80 -6.76
CA ARG A 205 2.64 -10.06 -6.05
C ARG A 205 3.47 -10.98 -6.93
N THR A 206 4.60 -11.43 -6.39
CA THR A 206 5.44 -12.45 -7.02
C THR A 206 5.20 -13.78 -6.33
N VAL A 207 5.22 -14.88 -7.08
CA VAL A 207 5.28 -16.23 -6.50
C VAL A 207 6.66 -16.40 -5.88
N THR A 208 6.72 -16.73 -4.59
CA THR A 208 7.97 -17.01 -3.85
C THR A 208 8.08 -18.49 -3.57
#